data_AF-A0AAJ6U6A7-F1
#
_entry.id   AF-A0AAJ6U6A7-F1
#
_cell.length_a   1.000
_cell.length_b   1.000
_cell.length_c   1.000
_cell.angle_alpha   90.00
_cell.angle_beta   90.00
_cell.angle_gamma   90.00
#
_symmetry.space_group_name_H-M   'P 1'
#
loop_
_entity.id
_entity.type
_entity.pdbx_description
1 polymer ?
#
loop_
_entity_poly.entity_id
_entity_poly.type
_entity_poly.pdbx_seq_one_letter_code
_entity_poly.pdbx_strand_id
1 'polypeptide(L)'
;MESDFKVFVYPGRDPTTCYDPRDKLKRKYASEHYFLKNLIPSLFFTDDPTVAHLFLILLSCKKTGGREEKDIENYVKSLISSYPYWNRTLGADHFYFSCHDIDSGTIEEVPLLMKNVIRLVCSPSYDSKYIPHKDISLPQTLELSLHDGDDVCSRSTAMSRPLMIYPEMMLPRRTKLGFWAGSLNSDVRKNLQLFYEGAPEFNFHFFDKMKKAAIPDAYENDGSKFCICPRGNNDVGGV
;
A
#
# COMPACT_ATOMS: atom_id res chain seq x y z
N MET A 1 -0.48 -23.30 2.67
CA MET A 1 0.11 -21.95 2.65
C MET A 1 -0.89 -20.90 3.13
N GLU A 2 -2.11 -20.81 2.59
CA GLU A 2 -3.12 -19.83 3.06
C GLU A 2 -3.55 -20.00 4.53
N SER A 3 -3.54 -21.21 5.11
CA SER A 3 -3.90 -21.44 6.52
C SER A 3 -2.76 -21.26 7.51
N ASP A 4 -1.52 -21.43 7.04
CA ASP A 4 -0.34 -21.61 7.91
C ASP A 4 0.62 -20.44 7.83
N PHE A 5 0.41 -19.52 6.88
CA PHE A 5 1.26 -18.36 6.70
C PHE A 5 1.17 -17.43 7.91
N LYS A 6 2.33 -16.99 8.41
CA LYS A 6 2.45 -16.15 9.60
C LYS A 6 3.42 -15.00 9.39
N VAL A 7 3.05 -13.84 9.92
CA VAL A 7 3.82 -12.61 9.92
C VAL A 7 4.04 -12.18 11.37
N PHE A 8 5.30 -12.06 11.75
CA PHE A 8 5.70 -11.49 13.03
C PHE A 8 5.96 -9.99 12.88
N VAL A 9 5.52 -9.18 13.84
CA VAL A 9 5.76 -7.72 13.84
C VAL A 9 6.79 -7.39 14.91
N TYR A 10 7.88 -6.72 14.53
CA TYR A 10 8.95 -6.41 15.47
C TYR A 10 8.50 -5.55 16.67
N PRO A 11 8.81 -5.96 17.92
CA PRO A 11 8.63 -5.12 19.10
C PRO A 11 9.79 -4.12 19.12
N GLY A 12 9.57 -2.90 18.64
CA GLY A 12 10.65 -1.90 18.59
C GLY A 12 10.20 -0.45 18.52
N ARG A 13 8.98 -0.22 18.05
CA ARG A 13 8.21 1.00 18.28
C ARG A 13 6.82 0.55 18.69
N ASP A 14 6.22 1.24 19.66
CA ASP A 14 4.88 0.89 20.14
C ASP A 14 3.93 0.82 18.94
N PRO A 15 3.34 -0.35 18.61
CA PRO A 15 2.43 -0.50 17.49
C PRO A 15 1.29 0.53 17.55
N THR A 16 0.90 0.99 18.75
CA THR A 16 -0.13 2.01 18.94
C THR A 16 0.31 3.41 18.45
N THR A 17 1.61 3.68 18.37
CA THR A 17 2.15 4.91 17.76
C THR A 17 2.09 4.89 16.23
N CYS A 18 2.19 3.70 15.64
CA CYS A 18 2.03 3.44 14.21
C CYS A 18 0.55 3.33 13.80
N TYR A 19 -0.25 2.79 14.71
CA TYR A 19 -1.60 2.30 14.49
C TYR A 19 -2.39 2.44 15.80
N ASP A 20 -3.15 3.53 15.98
CA ASP A 20 -4.26 3.49 16.94
C ASP A 20 -5.50 2.98 16.17
N PRO A 21 -6.09 1.83 16.55
CA PRO A 21 -7.28 1.29 15.89
C PRO A 21 -8.48 2.26 15.85
N ARG A 22 -8.45 3.31 16.68
CA ARG A 22 -9.47 4.36 16.78
C ARG A 22 -9.14 5.60 15.95
N ASP A 23 -7.93 5.72 15.41
CA ASP A 23 -7.53 6.87 14.60
C ASP A 23 -8.14 6.79 13.20
N LYS A 24 -8.47 7.95 12.64
CA LYS A 24 -8.86 8.03 11.23
C LYS A 24 -7.60 7.75 10.39
N LEU A 25 -7.77 7.08 9.24
CA LEU A 25 -6.67 6.83 8.29
C LEU A 25 -5.88 8.13 8.08
N LYS A 26 -4.60 8.11 8.43
CA LYS A 26 -3.77 9.32 8.48
C LYS A 26 -3.20 9.65 7.11
N ARG A 27 -3.88 10.48 6.31
CA ARG A 27 -3.30 11.19 5.14
C ARG A 27 -2.37 10.27 4.34
N LYS A 28 -1.10 10.65 4.30
CA LYS A 28 -0.04 9.97 3.56
C LYS A 28 0.24 8.52 3.99
N TYR A 29 -0.03 8.14 5.25
CA TYR A 29 0.16 6.78 5.80
C TYR A 29 -1.06 5.86 5.68
N ALA A 30 -2.06 6.25 4.88
CA ALA A 30 -3.32 5.51 4.79
C ALA A 30 -3.10 4.04 4.41
N SER A 31 -2.22 3.74 3.46
CA SER A 31 -1.94 2.37 3.00
C SER A 31 -1.26 1.52 4.07
N GLU A 32 -0.26 2.04 4.77
CA GLU A 32 0.43 1.33 5.85
C GLU A 32 -0.52 1.02 7.01
N HIS A 33 -1.28 2.03 7.44
CA HIS A 33 -2.28 1.87 8.49
C HIS A 33 -3.34 0.85 8.08
N TYR A 34 -3.76 0.90 6.82
CA TYR A 34 -4.73 -0.03 6.26
C TYR A 34 -4.22 -1.48 6.29
N PHE A 35 -2.96 -1.70 5.90
CA PHE A 35 -2.35 -3.03 5.98
C PHE A 35 -2.31 -3.54 7.42
N LEU A 36 -1.82 -2.72 8.37
CA LEU A 36 -1.73 -3.10 9.78
C LEU A 36 -3.10 -3.40 10.41
N LYS A 37 -4.12 -2.61 10.06
CA LYS A 37 -5.50 -2.81 10.50
C LYS A 37 -6.06 -4.17 10.09
N ASN A 38 -5.63 -4.69 8.94
CA ASN A 38 -6.04 -6.00 8.46
C ASN A 38 -5.13 -7.12 8.98
N LEU A 39 -3.82 -6.89 9.07
CA LEU A 39 -2.86 -7.91 9.50
C LEU A 39 -3.04 -8.27 10.98
N ILE A 40 -3.01 -7.28 11.88
CA ILE A 40 -2.96 -7.50 13.34
C ILE A 40 -4.12 -8.38 13.86
N PRO A 41 -5.39 -8.14 13.48
CA PRO A 41 -6.50 -9.00 13.92
C PRO A 41 -6.68 -10.27 13.08
N SER A 42 -5.89 -10.48 12.02
CA SER A 42 -6.04 -11.66 11.14
C SER A 42 -5.37 -12.90 11.68
N LEU A 43 -5.72 -14.05 11.09
CA LEU A 43 -5.05 -15.34 11.32
C LEU A 43 -3.59 -15.35 10.86
N PHE A 44 -3.15 -14.37 10.07
CA PHE A 44 -1.76 -14.27 9.60
C PHE A 44 -0.83 -13.65 10.64
N PHE A 45 -1.34 -12.96 11.66
CA PHE A 45 -0.50 -12.42 12.72
C PHE A 45 0.03 -13.53 13.64
N THR A 46 1.28 -13.38 14.09
CA THR A 46 1.88 -14.21 15.15
C THR A 46 2.76 -13.35 16.05
N ASP A 47 2.71 -13.63 17.35
CA ASP A 47 3.67 -13.15 18.36
C ASP A 47 4.81 -14.14 18.60
N ASP A 48 4.71 -15.36 18.06
CA ASP A 48 5.78 -16.35 18.06
C ASP A 48 6.63 -16.22 16.78
N PRO A 49 7.91 -15.79 16.89
CA PRO A 49 8.80 -15.64 15.75
C PRO A 49 9.30 -16.98 15.18
N THR A 50 9.15 -18.09 15.91
CA THR A 50 9.60 -19.43 15.45
C THR A 50 8.71 -20.01 14.37
N VAL A 51 7.42 -19.64 14.38
CA VAL A 51 6.44 -20.03 13.35
C VAL A 51 6.27 -18.98 12.26
N ALA A 52 7.00 -17.86 12.35
CA ALA A 52 6.90 -16.75 11.42
C ALA A 52 7.59 -17.05 10.08
N HIS A 53 6.86 -16.75 9.00
CA HIS A 53 7.35 -16.87 7.63
C HIS A 53 7.95 -15.56 7.15
N LEU A 54 7.33 -14.43 7.51
CA LEU A 54 7.85 -13.08 7.25
C LEU A 54 7.90 -12.23 8.52
N PHE A 55 8.77 -11.23 8.51
CA PHE A 55 8.94 -10.29 9.62
C PHE A 55 8.71 -8.84 9.17
N LEU A 56 7.76 -8.15 9.80
CA LEU A 56 7.45 -6.76 9.53
C LEU A 56 8.26 -5.81 10.42
N ILE A 57 9.00 -4.91 9.79
CA ILE A 57 9.74 -3.82 10.42
C ILE A 57 8.94 -2.51 10.29
N LEU A 58 8.69 -1.87 11.43
CA LEU A 58 7.93 -0.61 11.49
C LEU A 58 8.87 0.61 11.50
N LEU A 59 9.23 1.11 10.32
CA LEU A 59 10.12 2.28 10.18
C LEU A 59 9.40 3.63 10.38
N SER A 60 8.16 3.77 9.91
CA SER A 60 7.53 5.07 9.61
C SER A 60 6.47 5.54 10.62
N CYS A 61 6.67 5.27 11.91
CA CYS A 61 5.73 5.68 12.97
C CYS A 61 6.26 6.93 13.68
N LYS A 62 5.62 8.09 13.51
CA LYS A 62 6.13 9.38 14.02
C LYS A 62 5.48 9.84 15.33
N LYS A 63 6.33 10.37 16.23
CA LYS A 63 6.24 11.73 16.83
C LYS A 63 7.57 12.07 17.55
N THR A 64 8.62 12.46 16.83
CA THR A 64 9.69 13.31 17.39
C THR A 64 10.44 14.00 16.27
N GLY A 65 10.67 15.30 16.42
CA GLY A 65 11.26 16.14 15.39
C GLY A 65 12.73 15.83 15.12
N GLY A 66 13.08 15.82 13.83
CA GLY A 66 14.42 16.17 13.34
C GLY A 66 15.55 15.18 13.62
N ARG A 67 15.69 14.18 12.74
CA ARG A 67 16.92 13.50 12.21
C ARG A 67 16.62 12.04 11.89
N GLU A 68 15.86 11.82 10.81
CA GLU A 68 15.27 10.52 10.48
C GLU A 68 16.29 9.42 10.11
N GLU A 69 17.46 9.79 9.60
CA GLU A 69 18.39 8.83 8.97
C GLU A 69 19.20 7.99 9.96
N LYS A 70 19.94 8.66 10.86
CA LYS A 70 20.68 7.99 11.93
C LYS A 70 19.74 7.23 12.85
N ASP A 71 18.51 7.69 13.00
CA ASP A 71 17.50 7.03 13.82
C ASP A 71 17.01 5.73 13.19
N ILE A 72 16.86 5.66 11.86
CA ILE A 72 16.52 4.41 11.15
C ILE A 72 17.68 3.42 11.18
N GLU A 73 18.90 3.87 10.86
CA GLU A 73 20.07 2.98 10.87
C GLU A 73 20.32 2.39 12.27
N ASN A 74 20.29 3.23 13.31
CA ASN A 74 20.44 2.77 14.70
C ASN A 74 19.30 1.85 15.13
N TYR A 75 18.07 2.14 14.69
CA TYR A 75 16.92 1.27 14.95
C TYR A 75 17.12 -0.12 14.32
N VAL A 76 17.51 -0.19 13.05
CA VAL A 76 17.78 -1.45 12.36
C VAL A 76 18.94 -2.19 13.02
N LYS A 77 20.05 -1.51 13.35
CA LYS A 77 21.17 -2.12 14.08
C LYS A 77 20.73 -2.70 15.43
N SER A 78 19.88 -1.97 16.16
CA SER A 78 19.31 -2.43 17.42
C SER A 78 18.40 -3.65 17.23
N LEU A 79 17.60 -3.70 16.16
CA LEU A 79 16.80 -4.87 15.82
C LEU A 79 17.68 -6.09 15.53
N ILE A 80 18.73 -5.91 14.72
CA ILE A 80 19.69 -6.97 14.37
C ILE A 80 20.39 -7.51 15.62
N SER A 81 20.79 -6.63 16.54
CA SER A 81 21.48 -7.06 17.77
C SER A 81 20.55 -7.68 18.79
N SER A 82 19.30 -7.22 18.87
CA SER A 82 18.33 -7.65 19.89
C SER A 82 17.58 -8.93 19.51
N TYR A 83 17.43 -9.20 18.21
CA TYR A 83 16.59 -10.30 17.73
C TYR A 83 17.38 -11.24 16.81
N PRO A 84 17.61 -12.50 17.22
CA PRO A 84 18.42 -13.45 16.46
C PRO A 84 17.78 -13.84 15.11
N TYR A 85 16.48 -13.61 14.93
CA TYR A 85 15.72 -13.98 13.74
C TYR A 85 16.19 -13.25 12.47
N TRP A 86 16.78 -12.05 12.61
CA TRP A 86 17.37 -11.36 11.46
C TRP A 86 18.45 -12.18 10.76
N ASN A 87 19.29 -12.85 11.54
CA ASN A 87 20.45 -13.58 11.02
C ASN A 87 20.07 -14.89 10.31
N ARG A 88 18.81 -15.32 10.36
CA ARG A 88 18.30 -16.50 9.66
C ARG A 88 18.45 -16.38 8.14
N THR A 89 18.20 -15.19 7.62
CA THR A 89 18.15 -14.88 6.19
C THR A 89 18.94 -13.63 5.82
N LEU A 90 19.58 -13.00 6.81
CA LEU A 90 20.19 -11.67 6.69
C LEU A 90 19.19 -10.60 6.24
N GLY A 91 17.90 -10.75 6.58
CA GLY A 91 16.84 -9.81 6.26
C GLY A 91 15.99 -10.15 5.03
N ALA A 92 16.25 -11.28 4.34
CA ALA A 92 15.54 -11.62 3.10
C ALA A 92 14.06 -12.02 3.30
N ASP A 93 13.67 -12.41 4.52
CA ASP A 93 12.29 -12.66 4.94
C ASP A 93 11.68 -11.50 5.73
N HIS A 94 12.34 -10.33 5.69
CA HIS A 94 11.88 -9.12 6.35
C HIS A 94 11.26 -8.17 5.34
N PHE A 95 10.31 -7.37 5.79
CA PHE A 95 9.71 -6.34 4.95
C PHE A 95 9.32 -5.08 5.72
N TYR A 96 9.22 -3.96 5.00
CA TYR A 96 8.82 -2.66 5.54
C TYR A 96 8.10 -1.80 4.50
N PHE A 97 7.42 -0.74 4.96
CA PHE A 97 6.70 0.19 4.09
C PHE A 97 7.54 1.40 3.69
N SER A 98 7.36 1.86 2.45
CA SER A 98 8.03 3.03 1.90
C SER A 98 7.12 3.79 0.94
N CYS A 99 5.96 4.25 1.41
CA CYS A 99 4.99 4.88 0.50
C CYS A 99 5.17 6.38 0.26
N HIS A 100 5.74 7.15 1.20
CA HIS A 100 5.73 8.61 1.09
C HIS A 100 6.73 9.35 1.99
N ASP A 101 7.19 8.75 3.11
CA ASP A 101 7.96 9.48 4.13
C ASP A 101 9.40 9.06 4.31
N ILE A 102 9.77 7.92 3.75
CA ILE A 102 11.18 7.56 3.74
C ILE A 102 11.71 8.08 2.42
N ASP A 103 12.38 9.23 2.48
CA ASP A 103 13.08 9.77 1.33
C ASP A 103 13.98 8.66 0.79
N SER A 104 13.91 8.50 -0.52
CA SER A 104 14.64 7.46 -1.22
C SER A 104 16.14 7.51 -0.95
N GLY A 105 16.69 8.65 -0.48
CA GLY A 105 18.06 8.87 -0.03
C GLY A 105 18.42 8.28 1.33
N THR A 106 17.53 8.35 2.32
CA THR A 106 17.80 7.94 3.71
C THR A 106 18.00 6.43 3.88
N ILE A 107 17.26 5.62 3.12
CA ILE A 107 17.41 4.15 3.17
C ILE A 107 18.66 3.69 2.40
N GLU A 108 19.15 4.48 1.44
CA GLU A 108 20.32 4.08 0.63
C GLU A 108 21.56 3.91 1.50
N GLU A 109 21.65 4.69 2.56
CA GLU A 109 22.72 4.63 3.54
C GLU A 109 22.60 3.43 4.50
N VAL A 110 21.52 2.64 4.38
CA VAL A 110 21.33 1.38 5.11
C VAL A 110 21.32 0.21 4.10
N PRO A 111 22.49 -0.24 3.59
CA PRO A 111 22.58 -1.26 2.54
C PRO A 111 21.82 -2.55 2.83
N LEU A 112 21.71 -2.92 4.11
CA LEU A 112 20.98 -4.10 4.56
C LEU A 112 19.48 -4.00 4.22
N LEU A 113 18.86 -2.83 4.42
CA LEU A 113 17.45 -2.61 4.06
C LEU A 113 17.25 -2.61 2.55
N MET A 114 18.12 -1.92 1.79
CA MET A 114 17.94 -1.83 0.34
C MET A 114 18.15 -3.16 -0.38
N LYS A 115 19.16 -3.94 0.02
CA LYS A 115 19.58 -5.13 -0.73
C LYS A 115 18.80 -6.38 -0.36
N ASN A 116 18.54 -6.59 0.93
CA ASN A 116 18.01 -7.87 1.39
C ASN A 116 16.51 -7.78 1.73
N VAL A 117 16.09 -6.70 2.36
CA VAL A 117 14.72 -6.56 2.88
C VAL A 117 13.73 -6.24 1.76
N ILE A 118 12.55 -6.85 1.80
CA ILE A 118 11.45 -6.61 0.86
C ILE A 118 10.81 -5.25 1.15
N ARG A 119 10.71 -4.38 0.15
CA ARG A 119 10.07 -3.07 0.32
C ARG A 119 8.65 -3.08 -0.24
N LEU A 120 7.70 -2.61 0.55
CA LEU A 120 6.32 -2.36 0.12
C LEU A 120 6.19 -0.90 -0.33
N VAL A 121 5.84 -0.69 -1.60
CA VAL A 121 5.80 0.64 -2.25
C VAL A 121 4.41 0.93 -2.78
N CYS A 122 3.84 2.09 -2.45
CA CYS A 122 2.49 2.47 -2.90
C CYS A 122 2.42 2.98 -4.35
N SER A 123 3.52 3.55 -4.85
CA SER A 123 3.62 4.09 -6.20
C SER A 123 4.89 3.56 -6.88
N PRO A 124 4.97 2.24 -7.16
CA PRO A 124 6.15 1.66 -7.78
C PRO A 124 6.35 2.23 -9.19
N SER A 125 7.59 2.58 -9.53
CA SER A 125 7.99 2.96 -10.87
C SER A 125 9.33 2.31 -11.22
N TYR A 126 9.50 1.88 -12.47
CA TYR A 126 10.80 1.40 -12.97
C TYR A 126 11.87 2.50 -12.97
N ASP A 127 11.45 3.77 -13.07
CA ASP A 127 12.34 4.93 -12.98
C ASP A 127 12.69 5.28 -11.52
N SER A 128 12.06 4.61 -10.56
CA SER A 128 12.41 4.68 -9.15
C SER A 128 13.32 3.52 -8.77
N LYS A 129 13.83 3.52 -7.54
CA LYS A 129 14.68 2.45 -7.01
C LYS A 129 13.91 1.14 -6.73
N TYR A 130 12.73 0.94 -7.30
CA TYR A 130 11.90 -0.26 -7.16
C TYR A 130 12.59 -1.46 -7.80
N ILE A 131 12.71 -2.56 -7.06
CA ILE A 131 13.36 -3.78 -7.52
C ILE A 131 12.27 -4.82 -7.82
N PRO A 132 11.87 -5.06 -9.09
CA PRO A 132 10.68 -5.86 -9.40
C PRO A 132 10.72 -7.32 -8.94
N HIS A 133 11.91 -7.89 -8.77
CA HIS A 133 12.10 -9.27 -8.32
C HIS A 133 12.22 -9.41 -6.79
N LYS A 134 12.09 -8.30 -6.04
CA LYS A 134 12.22 -8.26 -4.57
C LYS A 134 11.11 -7.46 -3.91
N ASP A 135 10.86 -6.25 -4.40
CA ASP A 135 9.91 -5.30 -3.84
C ASP A 135 8.47 -5.63 -4.27
N ILE A 136 7.51 -5.21 -3.46
CA ILE A 136 6.08 -5.49 -3.66
C ILE A 136 5.32 -4.17 -3.81
N SER A 137 4.48 -4.09 -4.83
CA SER A 137 3.52 -3.01 -4.99
C SER A 137 2.39 -3.15 -3.97
N LEU A 138 2.21 -2.16 -3.11
CA LEU A 138 1.06 -2.07 -2.21
C LEU A 138 -0.01 -1.19 -2.87
N PRO A 139 -1.27 -1.65 -3.01
CA PRO A 139 -2.33 -0.80 -3.52
C PRO A 139 -2.45 0.48 -2.68
N GLN A 140 -2.37 1.63 -3.34
CA GLN A 140 -2.52 2.90 -2.63
C GLN A 140 -3.97 3.04 -2.15
N THR A 141 -4.16 3.09 -0.83
CA THR A 141 -5.43 3.53 -0.27
C THR A 141 -5.55 5.02 -0.57
N LEU A 142 -6.36 5.36 -1.57
CA LEU A 142 -6.67 6.74 -1.93
C LEU A 142 -7.29 7.46 -0.72
N GLU A 143 -6.50 8.30 -0.06
CA GLU A 143 -7.04 9.57 0.37
C GLU A 143 -6.97 10.45 -0.88
N LEU A 144 -8.12 10.78 -1.46
CA LEU A 144 -8.22 11.85 -2.46
C LEU A 144 -7.56 13.07 -1.82
N SER A 145 -6.34 13.38 -2.22
CA SER A 145 -5.63 14.57 -1.78
C SER A 145 -6.44 15.77 -2.22
N LEU A 146 -7.25 16.30 -1.31
CA LEU A 146 -7.83 17.61 -1.46
C LEU A 146 -6.69 18.61 -1.35
N HIS A 147 -6.55 19.41 -2.41
CA HIS A 147 -5.98 20.73 -2.22
C HIS A 147 -6.82 21.46 -1.18
N ASP A 148 -6.12 22.03 -0.21
CA ASP A 148 -6.64 22.99 0.74
C ASP A 148 -7.34 24.11 -0.04
N GLY A 149 -8.68 24.18 0.03
CA GLY A 149 -9.44 25.26 -0.61
C GLY A 149 -10.87 24.95 -1.05
N ASP A 150 -11.25 23.70 -1.31
CA ASP A 150 -12.62 23.39 -1.72
C ASP A 150 -13.28 22.37 -0.78
N ASP A 151 -14.31 22.85 -0.08
CA ASP A 151 -15.21 22.17 0.88
C ASP A 151 -16.05 21.03 0.27
N VAL A 152 -15.49 20.25 -0.67
CA VAL A 152 -16.19 19.20 -1.40
C VAL A 152 -16.12 17.82 -0.71
N CYS A 153 -15.29 17.63 0.33
CA CYS A 153 -15.27 16.38 1.11
C CYS A 153 -16.14 16.35 2.36
N SER A 154 -16.98 17.37 2.63
CA SER A 154 -18.11 17.14 3.56
C SER A 154 -19.16 16.17 2.99
N ARG A 155 -19.04 15.77 1.71
CA ARG A 155 -19.90 14.74 1.08
C ARG A 155 -19.19 13.46 0.67
N SER A 156 -17.86 13.32 0.80
CA SER A 156 -17.24 12.00 0.64
C SER A 156 -17.37 11.22 1.94
N THR A 157 -18.60 10.78 2.22
CA THR A 157 -18.91 9.71 3.17
C THR A 157 -18.41 8.34 2.70
N ALA A 158 -17.53 8.30 1.71
CA ALA A 158 -16.63 7.19 1.51
C ALA A 158 -15.66 7.16 2.70
N MET A 159 -16.17 6.74 3.87
CA MET A 159 -15.36 5.93 4.76
C MET A 159 -14.60 4.98 3.85
N SER A 160 -13.27 4.99 3.89
CA SER A 160 -12.49 3.89 3.33
C SER A 160 -13.02 2.64 4.02
N ARG A 161 -14.02 2.00 3.41
CA ARG A 161 -14.60 0.79 3.94
C ARG A 161 -13.47 -0.20 3.83
N PRO A 162 -12.97 -0.75 4.95
CA PRO A 162 -12.00 -1.81 4.82
C PRO A 162 -12.58 -2.86 3.90
N LEU A 163 -11.85 -3.21 2.83
CA LEU A 163 -12.05 -4.41 2.05
C LEU A 163 -12.42 -5.50 3.04
N MET A 164 -13.72 -5.79 3.00
CA MET A 164 -14.43 -6.50 4.04
C MET A 164 -13.94 -7.95 4.01
N ILE A 165 -13.38 -8.40 5.14
CA ILE A 165 -12.76 -9.73 5.35
C ILE A 165 -13.76 -10.88 5.11
N TYR A 166 -15.06 -10.57 5.06
CA TYR A 166 -16.13 -11.56 5.02
C TYR A 166 -16.78 -11.68 3.63
N PRO A 167 -16.88 -12.89 3.05
CA PRO A 167 -17.56 -13.13 1.78
C PRO A 167 -19.03 -12.68 1.76
N GLU A 168 -19.74 -12.71 2.90
CA GLU A 168 -21.15 -12.28 2.98
C GLU A 168 -21.31 -10.76 2.75
N MET A 169 -20.24 -10.01 2.94
CA MET A 169 -20.17 -8.57 2.71
C MET A 169 -19.87 -8.20 1.25
N MET A 170 -19.50 -9.17 0.40
CA MET A 170 -19.28 -9.01 -1.04
C MET A 170 -20.58 -9.17 -1.85
N LEU A 171 -21.72 -8.77 -1.27
CA LEU A 171 -23.01 -8.73 -1.95
C LEU A 171 -23.25 -7.32 -2.52
N PRO A 172 -23.60 -7.19 -3.81
CA PRO A 172 -23.76 -8.24 -4.81
C PRO A 172 -22.41 -8.85 -5.27
N ARG A 173 -22.42 -10.13 -5.66
CA ARG A 173 -21.23 -10.84 -6.15
C ARG A 173 -20.65 -10.09 -7.36
N ARG A 174 -19.45 -9.54 -7.19
CA ARG A 174 -18.68 -8.87 -8.26
C ARG A 174 -18.18 -9.89 -9.29
N THR A 175 -18.66 -9.81 -10.53
CA THR A 175 -18.35 -10.77 -11.61
C THR A 175 -17.29 -10.27 -12.58
N LYS A 176 -17.11 -8.95 -12.71
CA LYS A 176 -16.06 -8.34 -13.53
C LYS A 176 -14.73 -8.34 -12.77
N LEU A 177 -13.63 -8.52 -13.47
CA LEU A 177 -12.29 -8.55 -12.89
C LEU A 177 -11.85 -7.14 -12.49
N GLY A 178 -11.92 -6.18 -13.41
CA GLY A 178 -11.39 -4.85 -13.15
C GLY A 178 -12.14 -3.72 -13.85
N PHE A 179 -12.24 -2.60 -13.16
CA PHE A 179 -12.80 -1.35 -13.65
C PHE A 179 -11.71 -0.32 -13.82
N TRP A 180 -11.83 0.50 -14.85
CA TRP A 180 -11.08 1.74 -14.97
C TRP A 180 -11.93 2.77 -15.70
N ALA A 181 -11.78 4.04 -15.34
CA ALA A 181 -12.31 5.11 -16.15
C ALA A 181 -11.33 6.28 -16.20
N GLY A 182 -11.13 6.87 -17.38
CA GLY A 182 -10.23 8.01 -17.53
C GLY A 182 -9.88 8.36 -18.96
N SER A 183 -9.01 9.35 -19.11
CA SER A 183 -8.55 9.86 -20.42
C SER A 183 -7.36 9.09 -20.96
N LEU A 184 -7.25 9.03 -22.30
CA LEU A 184 -6.12 8.42 -23.04
C LEU A 184 -4.88 9.32 -23.06
N ASN A 185 -4.54 9.86 -21.90
CA ASN A 185 -3.51 10.87 -21.75
C ASN A 185 -2.10 10.27 -21.58
N SER A 186 -1.86 9.00 -21.86
CA SER A 186 -0.53 8.37 -21.81
C SER A 186 -0.46 7.17 -22.74
N ASP A 187 0.75 6.75 -23.09
CA ASP A 187 0.93 5.59 -23.96
C ASP A 187 0.49 4.29 -23.28
N VAL A 188 0.63 4.19 -21.95
CA VAL A 188 0.08 3.08 -21.16
C VAL A 188 -1.44 2.99 -21.32
N ARG A 189 -2.15 4.12 -21.20
CA ARG A 189 -3.63 4.16 -21.30
C ARG A 189 -4.12 3.93 -22.74
N LYS A 190 -3.39 4.41 -23.75
CA LYS A 190 -3.65 4.10 -25.17
C LYS A 190 -3.49 2.61 -25.45
N ASN A 191 -2.41 1.99 -24.98
CA ASN A 191 -2.19 0.56 -25.13
C ASN A 191 -3.23 -0.27 -24.36
N LEU A 192 -3.70 0.22 -23.20
CA LEU A 192 -4.77 -0.41 -22.44
C LEU A 192 -6.09 -0.48 -23.23
N GLN A 193 -6.40 0.55 -24.04
CA GLN A 193 -7.57 0.54 -24.92
C GLN A 193 -7.49 -0.57 -25.96
N LEU A 194 -6.33 -0.70 -26.61
CA LEU A 194 -6.09 -1.75 -27.61
C LEU A 194 -6.20 -3.15 -26.98
N PHE A 195 -5.70 -3.32 -25.75
CA PHE A 195 -5.81 -4.59 -25.02
C PHE A 195 -7.27 -4.90 -24.64
N TYR A 196 -8.02 -3.89 -24.21
CA TYR A 196 -9.40 -4.05 -23.72
C TYR A 196 -10.36 -4.61 -24.77
N GLU A 197 -10.14 -4.34 -26.06
CA GLU A 197 -10.98 -4.86 -27.15
C GLU A 197 -11.08 -6.40 -27.15
N GLY A 198 -10.12 -7.10 -26.54
CA GLY A 198 -10.12 -8.56 -26.38
C GLY A 198 -10.43 -9.09 -24.97
N ALA A 199 -10.79 -8.24 -24.00
CA ALA A 199 -10.80 -8.61 -22.58
C ALA A 199 -12.15 -8.27 -21.88
N PRO A 200 -13.21 -9.08 -22.11
CA PRO A 200 -14.57 -8.81 -21.62
C PRO A 200 -14.73 -8.89 -20.09
N GLU A 201 -13.74 -9.43 -19.38
CA GLU A 201 -13.69 -9.47 -17.92
C GLU A 201 -13.43 -8.09 -17.30
N PHE A 202 -12.93 -7.13 -18.08
CA PHE A 202 -12.75 -5.75 -17.63
C PHE A 202 -13.94 -4.87 -18.02
N ASN A 203 -14.11 -3.74 -17.33
CA ASN A 203 -15.04 -2.69 -17.72
C ASN A 203 -14.30 -1.34 -17.72
N PHE A 204 -13.75 -1.01 -18.89
CA PHE A 204 -12.95 0.21 -19.06
C PHE A 204 -13.73 1.27 -19.81
N HIS A 205 -13.80 2.46 -19.21
CA HIS A 205 -14.52 3.60 -19.76
C HIS A 205 -13.55 4.72 -20.12
N PHE A 206 -13.45 5.02 -21.42
CA PHE A 206 -12.51 6.01 -21.95
C PHE A 206 -13.22 7.35 -22.12
N PHE A 207 -12.83 8.37 -21.36
CA PHE A 207 -13.43 9.70 -21.39
C PHE A 207 -12.37 10.80 -21.38
N ASP A 208 -12.51 11.82 -22.23
CA ASP A 208 -11.57 12.95 -22.26
C ASP A 208 -11.60 13.79 -20.98
N LYS A 209 -12.79 13.93 -20.37
CA LYS A 209 -13.00 14.69 -19.13
C LYS A 209 -14.01 13.96 -18.25
N MET A 210 -13.56 13.54 -17.05
CA MET A 210 -14.43 13.05 -15.99
C MET A 210 -14.15 13.81 -14.70
N LYS A 211 -15.19 14.12 -13.93
CA LYS A 211 -15.00 14.63 -12.57
C LYS A 211 -14.43 13.50 -11.71
N LYS A 212 -13.30 13.74 -11.04
CA LYS A 212 -12.64 12.74 -10.17
C LYS A 212 -13.58 12.14 -9.11
N ALA A 213 -14.50 12.93 -8.59
CA ALA A 213 -15.48 12.47 -7.60
C ALA A 213 -16.50 11.45 -8.15
N ALA A 214 -16.68 11.33 -9.47
CA ALA A 214 -17.67 10.41 -10.06
C ALA A 214 -17.13 8.98 -10.26
N ILE A 215 -15.81 8.79 -10.17
CA ILE A 215 -15.17 7.49 -10.43
C ILE A 215 -15.44 6.48 -9.31
N PRO A 216 -15.37 6.85 -8.01
CA PRO A 216 -15.72 5.92 -6.94
C PRO A 216 -17.18 5.46 -7.05
N ASP A 217 -18.11 6.38 -7.32
CA ASP A 217 -19.53 6.06 -7.49
C ASP A 217 -19.76 5.12 -8.68
N ALA A 218 -19.07 5.37 -9.81
CA ALA A 218 -19.13 4.49 -10.97
C ALA A 218 -18.58 3.09 -10.63
N TYR A 219 -17.44 3.01 -9.94
CA TYR A 219 -16.83 1.74 -9.53
C TYR A 219 -17.70 0.94 -8.56
N GLU A 220 -18.32 1.60 -7.58
CA GLU A 220 -19.17 0.92 -6.59
C GLU A 220 -20.38 0.23 -7.24
N ASN A 221 -20.90 0.82 -8.32
CA ASN A 221 -22.04 0.29 -9.07
C ASN A 221 -21.64 -0.64 -10.23
N ASP A 222 -20.35 -0.76 -10.54
CA ASP A 222 -19.86 -1.49 -11.72
C ASP A 222 -19.89 -3.02 -11.57
N GLY A 223 -19.73 -3.51 -10.34
CA GLY A 223 -19.60 -4.95 -10.09
C GLY A 223 -18.21 -5.53 -10.41
N SER A 224 -17.19 -4.69 -10.59
CA SER A 224 -15.79 -5.11 -10.72
C SER A 224 -15.11 -5.41 -9.40
N LYS A 225 -14.28 -6.45 -9.33
CA LYS A 225 -13.52 -6.83 -8.14
C LYS A 225 -12.41 -5.84 -7.79
N PHE A 226 -11.77 -5.25 -8.80
CA PHE A 226 -10.64 -4.35 -8.64
C PHE A 226 -10.88 -3.03 -9.37
N CYS A 227 -10.38 -1.92 -8.82
CA CYS A 227 -10.24 -0.65 -9.53
C CYS A 227 -8.78 -0.52 -9.98
N ILE A 228 -8.56 -0.38 -11.28
CA ILE A 228 -7.24 -0.33 -11.90
C ILE A 228 -6.87 1.13 -12.14
N CYS A 229 -5.64 1.53 -11.83
CA CYS A 229 -5.16 2.91 -11.99
C CYS A 229 -3.92 2.96 -12.90
N PRO A 230 -4.07 2.85 -14.23
CA PRO A 230 -2.97 2.93 -15.18
C PRO A 230 -2.31 4.33 -15.15
N ARG A 231 -0.97 4.34 -15.23
CA ARG A 231 -0.14 5.55 -15.21
C ARG A 231 -0.56 6.53 -16.33
N GLY A 232 -0.83 7.78 -15.95
CA GLY A 232 -1.09 8.90 -16.88
C GLY A 232 0.18 9.69 -17.20
N ASN A 233 0.08 10.77 -17.99
CA ASN A 233 1.22 11.66 -18.27
C ASN A 233 1.67 12.52 -17.08
N ASN A 234 0.84 12.67 -16.04
CA ASN A 234 1.22 13.32 -14.80
C ASN A 234 1.63 12.24 -13.79
N ASP A 235 2.74 12.43 -13.07
CA ASP A 235 3.39 11.41 -12.21
C ASP A 235 2.53 10.83 -11.09
N VAL A 236 1.40 11.47 -10.79
CA VAL A 236 0.39 10.93 -9.89
C VAL A 236 -0.59 10.15 -10.75
N GLY A 237 -0.78 8.86 -10.45
CA GLY A 237 -1.82 7.99 -11.00
C GLY A 237 -3.24 8.43 -10.66
N GLY A 238 -3.52 9.73 -10.81
CA GLY A 238 -4.84 10.30 -10.81
C GLY A 238 -5.51 10.00 -12.14
N VAL A 239 -6.80 9.74 -12.05
CA VAL A 239 -7.69 9.74 -13.20
C VAL A 239 -7.64 11.06 -13.94
#